data_AF-A0A1V5QII5-F1
#
_entry.id   AF-A0A1V5QII5-F1
#
_cell.length_a   1.000
_cell.length_b   1.000
_cell.length_c   1.000
_cell.angle_alpha   90.00
_cell.angle_beta   90.00
_cell.angle_gamma   90.00
#
_symmetry.space_group_name_H-M   'P 1'
#
loop_
_entity.id
_entity.type
_entity.pdbx_description
1 polymer ?
#
loop_
_entity_poly.entity_id
_entity_poly.type
_entity_poly.pdbx_seq_one_letter_code
_entity_poly.pdbx_strand_id
1 'polypeptide(L)'
;MLPDGFTAGPLQWPFPRRFVSDGIVGFGYEGEVVLFAEIMPPRDWPGGQPAELKAEVDLLLCKEICVPGSAALTWSLRAATEAESDPEGRIALDRAAAEVPRKAGEGSVSASFRDGKIVLRVEQAAGFGVSPPPVFFPEARNLLAVDKDPEWFEREGALEGRFTLSHLARGTPLRLKGVLVPGDGSPGAVQVDVRLAR
;
A
#
# COMPACT_ATOMS: atom_id res chain seq x y z
N MET A 1 18.57 4.26 10.42
CA MET A 1 19.40 5.45 10.66
C MET A 1 20.14 5.83 9.40
N LEU A 2 20.19 7.11 9.10
CA LEU A 2 20.93 7.66 7.96
C LEU A 2 22.11 8.51 8.46
N PRO A 3 23.20 8.61 7.70
CA PRO A 3 24.27 9.57 7.98
C PRO A 3 23.79 11.02 7.90
N ASP A 4 24.56 11.94 8.45
CA ASP A 4 24.22 13.37 8.44
C ASP A 4 24.02 13.90 7.02
N GLY A 5 22.95 14.68 6.82
CA GLY A 5 22.59 15.27 5.54
C GLY A 5 21.89 14.33 4.56
N PHE A 6 21.86 13.02 4.81
CA PHE A 6 21.08 12.08 4.01
C PHE A 6 19.60 12.17 4.37
N THR A 7 18.75 11.98 3.36
CA THR A 7 17.30 11.89 3.54
C THR A 7 16.76 10.62 2.90
N ALA A 8 15.67 10.09 3.45
CA ALA A 8 14.92 9.00 2.85
C ALA A 8 13.52 9.51 2.46
N GLY A 9 13.09 9.15 1.25
CA GLY A 9 11.69 9.23 0.85
C GLY A 9 10.82 8.24 1.65
N PRO A 10 9.48 8.32 1.50
CA PRO A 10 8.59 7.35 2.11
C PRO A 10 8.86 5.94 1.57
N LEU A 11 8.71 4.94 2.43
CA LEU A 11 8.76 3.55 2.02
C LEU A 11 7.62 3.26 1.03
N GLN A 12 7.98 2.68 -0.11
CA GLN A 12 7.05 2.29 -1.14
C GLN A 12 6.56 0.87 -0.86
N TRP A 13 5.23 0.74 -0.78
CA TRP A 13 4.55 -0.50 -0.47
C TRP A 13 3.83 -1.00 -1.72
N PRO A 14 4.13 -2.21 -2.21
CA PRO A 14 3.28 -2.90 -3.18
C PRO A 14 1.86 -3.07 -2.63
N PHE A 15 0.87 -3.18 -3.52
CA PHE A 15 -0.49 -3.43 -3.07
C PHE A 15 -0.60 -4.76 -2.31
N PRO A 16 -1.32 -4.81 -1.18
CA PRO A 16 -1.42 -6.01 -0.37
C PRO A 16 -2.36 -7.05 -0.99
N ARG A 17 -2.31 -8.25 -0.43
CA ARG A 17 -3.28 -9.33 -0.68
C ARG A 17 -4.18 -9.54 0.54
N ARG A 18 -5.40 -10.02 0.27
CA ARG A 18 -6.35 -10.45 1.31
C ARG A 18 -6.16 -11.93 1.59
N PHE A 19 -5.99 -12.28 2.85
CA PHE A 19 -5.88 -13.66 3.34
C PHE A 19 -7.02 -13.97 4.29
N VAL A 20 -7.48 -15.21 4.27
CA VAL A 20 -8.48 -15.73 5.20
C VAL A 20 -7.91 -16.99 5.83
N SER A 21 -7.78 -16.99 7.16
CA SER A 21 -7.31 -18.16 7.92
C SER A 21 -8.11 -18.28 9.21
N ASP A 22 -8.68 -19.45 9.48
CA ASP A 22 -9.56 -19.72 10.63
C ASP A 22 -10.68 -18.68 10.86
N GLY A 23 -11.25 -18.17 9.75
CA GLY A 23 -12.29 -17.15 9.78
C GLY A 23 -11.81 -15.72 10.08
N ILE A 24 -10.50 -15.53 10.25
CA ILE A 24 -9.89 -14.21 10.43
C ILE A 24 -9.39 -13.71 9.07
N VAL A 25 -9.83 -12.49 8.72
CA VAL A 25 -9.35 -11.80 7.51
C VAL A 25 -8.15 -10.93 7.87
N GLY A 26 -7.05 -11.14 7.17
CA GLY A 26 -5.81 -10.37 7.28
C GLY A 26 -5.37 -9.81 5.94
N PHE A 27 -4.54 -8.77 5.98
CA PHE A 27 -3.92 -8.16 4.79
C PHE A 27 -2.41 -8.24 4.92
N GLY A 28 -1.73 -8.62 3.83
CA GLY A 28 -0.28 -8.76 3.85
C GLY A 28 0.29 -9.15 2.49
N TYR A 29 1.41 -9.87 2.53
CA TYR A 29 2.15 -10.32 1.37
C TYR A 29 2.43 -11.82 1.49
N GLU A 30 2.58 -12.49 0.35
CA GLU A 30 2.96 -13.91 0.27
C GLU A 30 4.11 -14.06 -0.72
N GLY A 31 5.03 -15.00 -0.44
CA GLY A 31 6.22 -15.22 -1.25
C GLY A 31 7.25 -14.12 -1.00
N GLU A 32 7.53 -13.35 -2.03
CA GLU A 32 8.51 -12.26 -2.00
C GLU A 32 7.79 -10.89 -2.00
N VAL A 33 8.25 -9.98 -1.14
CA VAL A 33 7.87 -8.57 -1.17
C VAL A 33 9.13 -7.73 -1.12
N VAL A 34 9.23 -6.76 -2.04
CA VAL A 34 10.33 -5.80 -2.10
C VAL A 34 9.78 -4.45 -1.66
N LEU A 35 10.29 -3.95 -0.53
CA LEU A 35 10.02 -2.61 -0.03
C LEU A 35 11.23 -1.75 -0.31
N PHE A 36 11.02 -0.54 -0.81
CA PHE A 36 12.10 0.34 -1.22
C PHE A 36 11.80 1.79 -0.88
N ALA A 37 12.84 2.58 -0.70
CA ALA A 37 12.76 4.02 -0.48
C ALA A 37 13.89 4.71 -1.26
N GLU A 38 13.61 5.89 -1.77
CA GLU A 38 14.64 6.73 -2.39
C GLU A 38 15.53 7.32 -1.29
N ILE A 39 16.84 7.13 -1.39
CA ILE A 39 17.81 7.74 -0.48
C ILE A 39 18.54 8.84 -1.23
N MET A 40 18.49 10.06 -0.68
CA MET A 40 19.10 11.22 -1.30
C MET A 40 20.26 11.73 -0.43
N PRO A 41 21.52 11.65 -0.92
CA PRO A 41 22.69 12.17 -0.21
C PRO A 41 22.71 13.71 -0.21
N PRO A 42 23.50 14.34 0.69
CA PRO A 42 23.75 15.77 0.61
C PRO A 42 24.57 16.10 -0.65
N ARG A 43 24.35 17.30 -1.21
CA ARG A 43 24.97 17.73 -2.48
C ARG A 43 26.49 17.76 -2.46
N ASP A 44 27.06 18.00 -1.29
CA ASP A 44 28.48 18.15 -1.01
C ASP A 44 29.10 16.87 -0.40
N TRP A 45 28.43 15.72 -0.53
CA TRP A 45 28.96 14.44 -0.01
C TRP A 45 30.38 14.19 -0.58
N PRO A 46 31.44 14.27 0.24
CA PRO A 46 32.81 14.41 -0.25
C PRO A 46 33.40 13.14 -0.86
N GLY A 47 32.63 12.06 -0.94
CA GLY A 47 32.96 10.79 -1.59
C GLY A 47 34.16 10.01 -1.06
N GLY A 48 34.92 10.56 -0.13
CA GLY A 48 36.10 9.93 0.47
C GLY A 48 35.81 9.00 1.65
N GLN A 49 34.60 9.04 2.24
CA GLN A 49 34.20 8.14 3.33
C GLN A 49 32.90 7.41 2.98
N PRO A 50 32.84 6.08 3.21
CA PRO A 50 31.59 5.35 3.06
C PRO A 50 30.51 5.88 4.00
N ALA A 51 29.32 6.11 3.44
CA ALA A 51 28.11 6.43 4.16
C ALA A 51 27.46 5.14 4.65
N GLU A 52 27.31 4.96 5.97
CA GLU A 52 26.62 3.80 6.54
C GLU A 52 25.12 4.04 6.66
N LEU A 53 24.32 3.28 5.90
CA LEU A 53 22.87 3.22 6.06
C LEU A 53 22.53 2.05 6.96
N LYS A 54 21.70 2.28 7.98
CA LYS A 54 21.24 1.23 8.89
C LYS A 54 19.71 1.15 8.86
N ALA A 55 19.17 -0.05 8.92
CA ALA A 55 17.73 -0.26 9.05
C ALA A 55 17.44 -1.29 10.15
N GLU A 56 16.45 -1.00 10.97
CA GLU A 56 15.85 -1.97 11.89
C GLU A 56 14.49 -2.34 11.29
N VAL A 57 14.28 -3.64 11.10
CA VAL A 57 13.07 -4.18 10.48
C VAL A 57 12.40 -5.07 11.50
N ASP A 58 11.18 -4.71 11.90
CA ASP A 58 10.29 -5.58 12.65
C ASP A 58 9.17 -6.07 11.73
N LEU A 59 8.94 -7.37 11.72
CA LEU A 59 7.91 -8.00 10.89
C LEU A 59 7.13 -9.06 11.69
N LEU A 60 5.96 -9.42 11.16
CA LEU A 60 5.13 -10.49 11.70
C LEU A 60 4.86 -11.50 10.59
N LEU A 61 5.36 -12.72 10.75
CA LEU A 61 5.16 -13.82 9.81
C LEU A 61 4.01 -14.69 10.30
N CYS A 62 2.96 -14.86 9.50
CA CYS A 62 1.79 -15.63 9.88
C CYS A 62 1.57 -16.79 8.91
N LYS A 63 1.38 -18.00 9.45
CA LYS A 63 0.84 -19.16 8.73
C LYS A 63 -0.26 -19.82 9.55
N GLU A 64 0.13 -20.65 10.51
CA GLU A 64 -0.78 -21.22 11.52
C GLU A 64 -0.75 -20.37 12.80
N ILE A 65 0.44 -19.88 13.14
CA ILE A 65 0.68 -18.93 14.23
C ILE A 65 1.43 -17.72 13.67
N CYS A 66 1.26 -16.56 14.32
CA CYS A 66 2.02 -15.37 14.00
C CYS A 66 3.28 -15.28 14.85
N VAL A 67 4.44 -15.25 14.20
CA VAL A 67 5.76 -15.20 14.81
C VAL A 67 6.41 -13.85 14.50
N PRO A 68 6.74 -13.03 15.52
CA PRO A 68 7.51 -11.81 15.32
C PRO A 68 8.92 -12.14 14.83
N GLY A 69 9.42 -11.36 13.89
CA GLY A 69 10.79 -11.40 13.40
C GLY A 69 11.41 -10.01 13.41
N SER A 70 12.73 -9.95 13.59
CA SER A 70 13.48 -8.70 13.57
C SER A 70 14.80 -8.88 12.81
N ALA A 71 15.22 -7.84 12.08
CA ALA A 71 16.52 -7.81 11.42
C ALA A 71 17.17 -6.44 11.55
N ALA A 72 18.48 -6.43 11.81
CA ALA A 72 19.32 -5.24 11.74
C ALA A 72 20.16 -5.31 10.46
N LEU A 73 19.93 -4.37 9.56
CA LEU A 73 20.60 -4.29 8.27
C LEU A 73 21.59 -3.13 8.28
N THR A 74 22.77 -3.33 7.71
CA THR A 74 23.76 -2.27 7.49
C THR A 74 24.25 -2.34 6.05
N TRP A 75 24.24 -1.21 5.37
CA TRP A 75 24.76 -1.08 4.01
C TRP A 75 25.73 0.09 3.94
N SER A 76 26.89 -0.12 3.31
CA SER A 76 27.95 0.89 3.18
C SER A 76 27.96 1.42 1.76
N LEU A 77 27.46 2.65 1.58
CA LEU A 77 27.43 3.32 0.29
C LEU A 77 28.70 4.12 0.10
N ARG A 78 29.35 3.96 -1.05
CA ARG A 78 30.53 4.77 -1.44
C ARG A 78 30.12 5.70 -2.57
N ALA A 79 30.59 6.93 -2.54
CA ALA A 79 30.38 7.79 -3.70
C ALA A 79 31.24 7.23 -4.83
N ALA A 80 30.61 7.07 -5.98
CA ALA A 80 31.28 6.66 -7.20
C ALA A 80 30.96 7.69 -8.28
N THR A 81 31.92 7.94 -9.16
CA THR A 81 31.71 8.78 -10.35
C THR A 81 30.81 8.09 -11.38
N GLU A 82 30.66 6.77 -11.27
CA GLU A 82 29.83 5.94 -12.12
C GLU A 82 29.08 4.93 -11.25
N ALA A 83 27.79 4.74 -11.51
CA ALA A 83 26.99 3.77 -10.77
C ALA A 83 27.42 2.35 -11.15
N GLU A 84 27.68 1.52 -10.15
CA GLU A 84 27.88 0.10 -10.37
C GLU A 84 26.55 -0.53 -10.83
N SER A 85 26.61 -1.37 -11.86
CA SER A 85 25.43 -2.02 -12.40
C SER A 85 25.04 -3.19 -11.51
N ASP A 86 23.82 -3.16 -10.98
CA ASP A 86 23.15 -4.30 -10.35
C ASP A 86 21.89 -4.65 -11.17
N PRO A 87 22.01 -5.51 -12.20
CA PRO A 87 20.87 -5.87 -13.04
C PRO A 87 19.75 -6.58 -12.27
N GLU A 88 20.10 -7.43 -11.30
CA GLU A 88 19.12 -8.20 -10.53
C GLU A 88 18.34 -7.28 -9.58
N GLY A 89 19.04 -6.41 -8.84
CA GLY A 89 18.42 -5.39 -8.01
C GLY A 89 17.57 -4.42 -8.81
N ARG A 90 18.00 -4.07 -10.03
CA ARG A 90 17.19 -3.22 -10.93
C ARG A 90 15.91 -3.91 -11.36
N ILE A 91 15.97 -5.19 -11.76
CA ILE A 91 14.78 -5.96 -12.14
C ILE A 91 13.81 -6.10 -10.95
N ALA A 92 14.33 -6.40 -9.76
CA ALA A 92 13.52 -6.53 -8.55
C ALA A 92 12.83 -5.19 -8.20
N LEU A 93 13.57 -4.08 -8.29
CA LEU A 93 13.04 -2.74 -8.05
C LEU A 93 11.96 -2.36 -9.08
N ASP A 94 12.22 -2.58 -10.37
CA ASP A 94 11.27 -2.22 -11.43
C ASP A 94 9.97 -3.04 -11.31
N ARG A 95 10.06 -4.32 -10.94
CA ARG A 95 8.88 -5.16 -10.65
C ARG A 95 8.10 -4.62 -9.45
N ALA A 96 8.78 -4.34 -8.34
CA ALA A 96 8.16 -3.83 -7.12
C ALA A 96 7.49 -2.46 -7.35
N ALA A 97 8.15 -1.58 -8.10
CA ALA A 97 7.63 -0.26 -8.43
C ALA A 97 6.36 -0.32 -9.28
N ALA A 98 6.23 -1.32 -10.15
CA ALA A 98 5.01 -1.53 -10.94
C ALA A 98 3.79 -1.93 -10.09
N GLU A 99 4.01 -2.46 -8.89
CA GLU A 99 2.97 -2.87 -7.93
C GLU A 99 2.65 -1.79 -6.90
N VAL A 100 3.36 -0.67 -6.89
CA VAL A 100 3.04 0.44 -5.98
C VAL A 100 1.72 1.10 -6.39
N PRO A 101 0.74 1.26 -5.47
CA PRO A 101 -0.51 1.93 -5.78
C PRO A 101 -0.29 3.36 -6.29
N ARG A 102 -0.92 3.68 -7.42
CA ARG A 102 -0.87 5.04 -7.97
C ARG A 102 -1.82 5.93 -7.21
N LYS A 103 -1.49 7.21 -7.03
CA LYS A 103 -2.45 8.18 -6.49
C LYS A 103 -3.68 8.23 -7.39
N ALA A 104 -4.87 8.22 -6.78
CA ALA A 104 -6.11 8.49 -7.51
C ALA A 104 -6.01 9.81 -8.28
N GLY A 105 -6.52 9.81 -9.51
CA GLY A 105 -6.66 11.04 -10.28
C GLY A 105 -7.62 12.00 -9.58
N GLU A 106 -7.45 13.30 -9.82
CA GLU A 106 -8.36 14.29 -9.26
C GLU A 106 -9.80 14.02 -9.72
N GLY A 107 -10.71 13.89 -8.76
CA GLY A 107 -12.12 13.57 -9.01
C GLY A 107 -12.39 12.12 -9.45
N SER A 108 -11.38 11.25 -9.59
CA SER A 108 -11.58 9.87 -10.05
C SER A 108 -12.14 8.95 -8.96
N VAL A 109 -11.98 9.32 -7.69
CA VAL A 109 -12.50 8.57 -6.54
C VAL A 109 -13.18 9.53 -5.57
N SER A 110 -14.32 9.12 -5.03
CA SER A 110 -15.01 9.84 -3.96
C SER A 110 -15.56 8.88 -2.91
N ALA A 111 -15.77 9.36 -1.68
CA ALA A 111 -16.34 8.58 -0.61
C ALA A 111 -17.45 9.34 0.13
N SER A 112 -18.50 8.62 0.53
CA SER A 112 -19.58 9.15 1.35
C SER A 112 -20.01 8.15 2.41
N PHE A 113 -20.64 8.62 3.48
CA PHE A 113 -21.31 7.79 4.46
C PHE A 113 -22.82 7.92 4.28
N ARG A 114 -23.51 6.83 3.94
CA ARG A 114 -24.97 6.82 3.71
C ARG A 114 -25.56 5.52 4.24
N ASP A 115 -26.71 5.60 4.89
CA ASP A 115 -27.46 4.44 5.38
C ASP A 115 -26.62 3.46 6.21
N GLY A 116 -25.73 3.99 7.05
CA GLY A 116 -24.85 3.19 7.89
C GLY A 116 -23.66 2.52 7.16
N LYS A 117 -23.48 2.79 5.86
CA LYS A 117 -22.42 2.23 5.03
C LYS A 117 -21.44 3.30 4.55
N ILE A 118 -20.19 2.91 4.35
CA ILE A 118 -19.25 3.71 3.56
C ILE A 118 -19.47 3.34 2.09
N VAL A 119 -19.66 4.36 1.26
CA VAL A 119 -19.84 4.23 -0.18
C VAL A 119 -18.62 4.82 -0.87
N LEU A 120 -17.87 3.98 -1.58
CA LEU A 120 -16.75 4.38 -2.44
C LEU A 120 -17.25 4.42 -3.89
N ARG A 121 -17.02 5.53 -4.58
CA ARG A 121 -17.37 5.67 -6.00
C ARG A 121 -16.10 5.94 -6.80
N VAL A 122 -15.94 5.20 -7.89
CA VAL A 122 -14.79 5.28 -8.81
C VAL A 122 -15.30 5.68 -10.18
N GLU A 123 -15.01 6.91 -10.59
CA GLU A 123 -15.37 7.44 -11.90
C GLU A 123 -14.47 6.83 -12.97
N GLN A 124 -15.02 6.58 -14.16
CA GLN A 124 -14.27 6.07 -15.31
C GLN A 124 -13.33 4.93 -14.91
N ALA A 125 -13.93 3.86 -14.39
CA ALA A 125 -13.31 2.71 -13.72
C ALA A 125 -12.35 1.88 -14.61
N ALA A 126 -11.36 2.52 -15.23
CA ALA A 126 -10.37 1.88 -16.09
C ALA A 126 -9.56 0.88 -15.25
N GLY A 127 -9.83 -0.42 -15.47
CA GLY A 127 -9.21 -1.52 -14.72
C GLY A 127 -10.02 -2.04 -13.53
N PHE A 128 -11.20 -1.48 -13.24
CA PHE A 128 -12.11 -2.02 -12.22
C PHE A 128 -13.46 -2.39 -12.82
N GLY A 129 -14.02 -3.52 -12.41
CA GLY A 129 -15.34 -3.97 -12.81
C GLY A 129 -16.03 -4.69 -11.67
N VAL A 130 -17.30 -5.03 -11.85
CA VAL A 130 -18.07 -5.80 -10.85
C VAL A 130 -17.72 -7.28 -10.83
N SER A 131 -17.04 -7.77 -11.88
CA SER A 131 -16.69 -9.18 -12.05
C SER A 131 -15.33 -9.32 -12.77
N PRO A 132 -14.24 -9.64 -12.05
CA PRO A 132 -14.17 -9.76 -10.60
C PRO A 132 -14.25 -8.39 -9.90
N PRO A 133 -14.93 -8.29 -8.75
CA PRO A 133 -15.04 -7.04 -8.01
C PRO A 133 -13.69 -6.65 -7.38
N PRO A 134 -13.36 -5.35 -7.29
CA PRO A 134 -12.13 -4.93 -6.65
C PRO A 134 -12.15 -5.13 -5.13
N VAL A 135 -10.95 -5.17 -4.55
CA VAL A 135 -10.74 -5.31 -3.11
C VAL A 135 -10.23 -3.98 -2.56
N PHE A 136 -10.89 -3.46 -1.53
CA PHE A 136 -10.45 -2.26 -0.83
C PHE A 136 -9.77 -2.62 0.49
N PHE A 137 -8.56 -2.12 0.67
CA PHE A 137 -7.72 -2.31 1.85
C PHE A 137 -7.71 -1.02 2.68
N PRO A 138 -8.55 -0.91 3.73
CA PRO A 138 -8.64 0.29 4.54
C PRO A 138 -7.39 0.48 5.41
N GLU A 139 -6.89 1.71 5.49
CA GLU A 139 -5.80 2.08 6.43
C GLU A 139 -6.33 2.18 7.87
N ALA A 140 -7.57 2.65 8.02
CA ALA A 140 -8.20 2.81 9.33
C ALA A 140 -8.51 1.44 9.96
N ARG A 141 -7.81 1.12 11.06
CA ARG A 141 -8.04 -0.09 11.84
C ARG A 141 -9.49 -0.17 12.32
N ASN A 142 -10.08 -1.36 12.25
CA ASN A 142 -11.42 -1.66 12.75
C ASN A 142 -12.55 -0.80 12.15
N LEU A 143 -12.33 -0.13 11.02
CA LEU A 143 -13.37 0.70 10.40
C LEU A 143 -14.41 -0.16 9.68
N LEU A 144 -13.94 -1.09 8.83
CA LEU A 144 -14.79 -1.92 7.97
C LEU A 144 -14.88 -3.35 8.51
N ALA A 145 -16.03 -3.99 8.31
CA ALA A 145 -16.21 -5.42 8.53
C ALA A 145 -15.54 -6.20 7.39
N VAL A 146 -14.23 -6.44 7.54
CA VAL A 146 -13.37 -7.03 6.49
C VAL A 146 -13.64 -8.52 6.22
N ASP A 147 -14.40 -9.16 7.11
CA ASP A 147 -14.97 -10.51 6.98
C ASP A 147 -16.21 -10.57 6.06
N LYS A 148 -16.74 -9.40 5.65
CA LYS A 148 -17.90 -9.29 4.77
C LYS A 148 -17.48 -8.66 3.45
N ASP A 149 -17.77 -9.34 2.35
CA ASP A 149 -17.51 -8.79 1.04
C ASP A 149 -18.41 -7.55 0.79
N PRO A 150 -17.86 -6.46 0.24
CA PRO A 150 -18.64 -5.27 -0.12
C PRO A 150 -19.55 -5.55 -1.32
N GLU A 151 -20.65 -4.79 -1.40
CA GLU A 151 -21.54 -4.82 -2.57
C GLU A 151 -20.99 -3.88 -3.64
N TRP A 152 -20.67 -4.43 -4.82
CA TRP A 152 -20.19 -3.66 -5.97
C TRP A 152 -21.24 -3.66 -7.08
N PHE A 153 -21.48 -2.49 -7.66
CA PHE A 153 -22.37 -2.34 -8.83
C PHE A 153 -21.97 -1.12 -9.66
N GLU A 154 -22.36 -1.12 -10.92
CA GLU A 154 -22.21 0.03 -11.80
C GLU A 154 -23.44 0.93 -11.71
N ARG A 155 -23.19 2.24 -11.64
CA ARG A 155 -24.24 3.24 -11.63
C ARG A 155 -23.75 4.54 -12.25
N GLU A 156 -24.49 5.03 -13.25
CA GLU A 156 -24.20 6.32 -13.91
C GLU A 156 -22.74 6.38 -14.42
N GLY A 157 -22.27 5.29 -15.05
CA GLY A 157 -20.92 5.21 -15.63
C GLY A 157 -19.77 5.07 -14.64
N ALA A 158 -20.05 4.86 -13.35
CA ALA A 158 -19.03 4.64 -12.32
C ALA A 158 -19.29 3.34 -11.56
N LEU A 159 -18.22 2.85 -10.95
CA LEU A 159 -18.27 1.70 -10.05
C LEU A 159 -18.51 2.20 -8.62
N GLU A 160 -19.54 1.68 -7.95
CA GLU A 160 -19.90 2.00 -6.57
C GLU A 160 -19.74 0.75 -5.69
N GLY A 161 -18.95 0.88 -4.63
CA GLY A 161 -18.73 -0.15 -3.61
C GLY A 161 -19.33 0.28 -2.28
N ARG A 162 -20.15 -0.57 -1.66
CA ARG A 162 -20.77 -0.33 -0.36
C ARG A 162 -20.19 -1.23 0.71
N PHE A 163 -19.60 -0.61 1.72
CA PHE A 163 -18.87 -1.27 2.79
C PHE A 163 -19.62 -1.18 4.12
N THR A 164 -19.73 -2.32 4.79
CA THR A 164 -20.33 -2.41 6.13
C THR A 164 -19.30 -1.97 7.17
N LEU A 165 -19.71 -1.14 8.13
CA LEU A 165 -18.85 -0.80 9.26
C LEU A 165 -18.65 -2.01 10.17
N SER A 166 -17.46 -2.11 10.74
CA SER A 166 -17.19 -3.09 11.79
C SER A 166 -17.99 -2.74 13.05
N HIS A 167 -18.39 -3.76 13.81
CA HIS A 167 -18.91 -3.58 15.18
C HIS A 167 -17.88 -2.96 16.15
N LEU A 168 -16.59 -2.97 15.79
CA LEU A 168 -15.50 -2.35 16.56
C LEU A 168 -15.24 -0.90 16.14
N ALA A 169 -15.95 -0.37 15.14
CA ALA A 169 -15.74 0.97 14.63
C ALA A 169 -16.12 2.02 15.70
N ARG A 170 -15.18 2.92 16.01
CA ARG A 170 -15.39 4.04 16.95
C ARG A 170 -15.79 5.31 16.20
N GLY A 171 -16.80 5.19 15.31
CA GLY A 171 -17.24 6.26 14.41
C GLY A 171 -16.58 6.24 13.03
N THR A 172 -16.84 7.26 12.22
CA THR A 172 -16.32 7.40 10.86
C THR A 172 -15.25 8.49 10.75
N PRO A 173 -14.13 8.24 10.05
CA PRO A 173 -13.05 9.22 9.92
C PRO A 173 -13.47 10.39 9.01
N LEU A 174 -12.78 11.52 9.11
CA LEU A 174 -12.96 12.66 8.19
C LEU A 174 -12.51 12.34 6.75
N ARG A 175 -11.58 11.39 6.61
CA ARG A 175 -11.04 10.95 5.33
C ARG A 175 -11.04 9.44 5.26
N LEU A 176 -11.47 8.89 4.14
CA LEU A 176 -11.31 7.49 3.83
C LEU A 176 -9.95 7.30 3.17
N LYS A 177 -9.11 6.48 3.80
CA LYS A 177 -7.78 6.13 3.30
C LYS A 177 -7.65 4.63 3.09
N GLY A 178 -6.96 4.24 2.04
CA GLY A 178 -6.67 2.84 1.75
C GLY A 178 -6.16 2.63 0.33
N VAL A 179 -6.17 1.38 -0.10
CA VAL A 179 -5.77 0.97 -1.45
C VAL A 179 -6.90 0.20 -2.10
N LEU A 180 -7.28 0.56 -3.31
CA LEU A 180 -8.22 -0.18 -4.14
C LEU A 180 -7.44 -1.01 -5.15
N VAL A 181 -7.62 -2.33 -5.14
CA VAL A 181 -6.89 -3.28 -5.99
C VAL A 181 -7.86 -3.94 -6.97
N PRO A 182 -7.48 -4.11 -8.26
CA PRO A 182 -8.28 -4.86 -9.23
C PRO A 182 -8.63 -6.26 -8.73
N GLY A 183 -9.84 -6.73 -9.02
CA GLY A 183 -10.35 -8.01 -8.50
C GLY A 183 -9.61 -9.24 -9.04
N ASP A 184 -8.95 -9.11 -10.18
CA ASP A 184 -8.11 -10.15 -10.80
C ASP A 184 -6.66 -10.12 -10.28
N GLY A 185 -6.32 -9.18 -9.39
CA GLY A 185 -4.96 -9.00 -8.88
C GLY A 185 -3.99 -8.41 -9.91
N SER A 186 -4.50 -7.89 -11.04
CA SER A 186 -3.68 -7.22 -12.03
C SER A 186 -3.06 -5.93 -11.48
N PRO A 187 -1.92 -5.47 -12.04
CA PRO A 187 -1.39 -4.14 -11.74
C PRO A 187 -2.42 -3.05 -12.03
N GLY A 188 -2.36 -1.94 -11.29
CA GLY A 188 -3.35 -0.85 -11.41
C GLY A 188 -4.03 -0.49 -10.10
N ALA A 189 -3.48 -0.91 -8.96
CA ALA A 189 -3.95 -0.49 -7.65
C ALA A 189 -3.92 1.05 -7.52
N VAL A 190 -4.93 1.58 -6.86
CA VAL A 190 -5.12 3.01 -6.64
C VAL A 190 -5.10 3.33 -5.15
N GLN A 191 -4.24 4.26 -4.76
CA GLN A 191 -4.25 4.85 -3.42
C GLN A 191 -5.45 5.80 -3.30
N VAL A 192 -6.34 5.47 -2.36
CA VAL A 192 -7.50 6.27 -1.99
C VAL A 192 -7.11 7.13 -0.80
N ASP A 193 -7.21 8.45 -0.96
CA ASP A 193 -7.16 9.40 0.15
C ASP A 193 -8.14 10.54 -0.17
N VAL A 194 -9.38 10.40 0.29
CA VAL A 194 -10.47 11.32 -0.06
C VAL A 194 -11.25 11.73 1.20
N ARG A 195 -11.84 12.93 1.17
CA ARG A 195 -12.76 13.36 2.24
C ARG A 195 -13.98 12.45 2.25
N LEU A 196 -14.37 11.99 3.43
CA LEU A 196 -15.61 11.24 3.60
C LEU A 196 -16.77 12.24 3.74
N ALA A 197 -17.59 12.35 2.71
CA ALA A 197 -18.81 13.15 2.75
C ALA A 197 -19.82 12.50 3.72
N ARG A 198 -20.62 13.33 4.40
CA ARG A 198 -21.68 12.89 5.32
C ARG A 198 -23.03 13.28 4.76
#